data_AF-A0A920JEI6-F1
#
_entry.id   AF-A0A920JEI6-F1
#
_cell.length_a   1.000
_cell.length_b   1.000
_cell.length_c   1.000
_cell.angle_alpha   90.00
_cell.angle_beta   90.00
_cell.angle_gamma   90.00
#
_symmetry.space_group_name_H-M   'P 1'
#
loop_
_entity.id
_entity.type
_entity.pdbx_description
1 polymer ?
#
loop_
_entity_poly.entity_id
_entity_poly.type
_entity_poly.pdbx_seq_one_letter_code
_entity_poly.pdbx_strand_id
1 'polypeptide(L)'
;MTDSDGFLEETDIEKFWNDGFVILRNIIDPDYVLSMEDPISRVMNEDATDLSELGSLITPETTLTDKGISAGKKVGRFLAGTDHWVNNKNFETFACNSVIPELWHRSFKVNLVAL
;
A
#
# COMPACT_ATOMS: atom_id res chain seq x y z
N MET A 1 -21.22 -6.97 -5.47
CA MET A 1 -21.41 -6.94 -4.01
C MET A 1 -21.10 -8.34 -3.52
N THR A 2 -19.88 -8.54 -3.05
CA THR A 2 -19.49 -9.74 -2.31
C THR A 2 -20.02 -9.58 -0.89
N ASP A 3 -20.76 -10.57 -0.40
CA ASP A 3 -21.18 -10.64 1.00
C ASP A 3 -19.94 -10.49 1.90
N SER A 4 -19.89 -9.39 2.62
CA SER A 4 -18.80 -8.98 3.52
C SER A 4 -18.98 -9.51 4.94
N ASP A 5 -20.13 -10.11 5.23
CA ASP A 5 -20.53 -10.59 6.55
C ASP A 5 -19.59 -11.66 7.10
N GLY A 6 -18.71 -12.26 6.28
CA GLY A 6 -17.79 -13.33 6.70
C GLY A 6 -16.32 -12.94 6.88
N PHE A 7 -15.90 -11.68 6.68
CA PHE A 7 -14.47 -11.32 6.66
C PHE A 7 -13.96 -10.58 7.90
N LEU A 8 -14.84 -10.09 8.76
CA LEU A 8 -14.47 -9.32 9.93
C LEU A 8 -15.38 -9.70 11.09
N GLU A 9 -14.83 -10.36 12.10
CA GLU A 9 -15.54 -10.71 13.33
C GLU A 9 -15.43 -9.57 14.36
N GLU A 10 -16.33 -9.53 15.35
CA GLU A 10 -16.25 -8.53 16.43
C GLU A 10 -14.94 -8.65 17.20
N THR A 11 -14.42 -9.86 17.35
CA THR A 11 -13.13 -10.13 17.99
C THR A 11 -11.95 -9.53 17.21
N ASP A 12 -12.03 -9.42 15.89
CA ASP A 12 -11.03 -8.74 15.07
C ASP A 12 -11.06 -7.24 15.28
N ILE A 13 -12.26 -6.66 15.43
CA ILE A 13 -12.46 -5.23 15.73
C ILE A 13 -11.92 -4.92 17.14
N GLU A 14 -12.27 -5.73 18.14
CA GLU A 14 -11.75 -5.60 19.50
C GLU A 14 -10.22 -5.67 19.52
N LYS A 15 -9.64 -6.61 18.77
CA LYS A 15 -8.19 -6.73 18.65
C LYS A 15 -7.57 -5.51 17.99
N PHE A 16 -8.16 -4.99 16.92
CA PHE A 16 -7.70 -3.77 16.28
C PHE A 16 -7.68 -2.59 17.26
N TRP A 17 -8.73 -2.40 18.06
CA TRP A 17 -8.80 -1.32 19.03
C TRP A 17 -7.83 -1.48 20.20
N ASN A 18 -7.53 -2.72 20.62
CA ASN A 18 -6.58 -2.99 21.70
C ASN A 18 -5.12 -2.94 21.25
N ASP A 19 -4.80 -3.52 20.09
CA ASP A 19 -3.43 -3.72 19.61
C ASP A 19 -3.00 -2.65 18.60
N GLY A 20 -3.94 -1.86 18.07
CA GLY A 20 -3.72 -0.88 17.00
C GLY A 20 -3.63 -1.50 15.60
N PHE A 21 -3.71 -2.82 15.47
CA PHE A 21 -3.73 -3.53 14.20
C PHE A 21 -4.44 -4.88 14.31
N VAL A 22 -4.91 -5.40 13.19
CA VAL A 22 -5.42 -6.77 13.06
C VAL A 22 -4.96 -7.36 11.73
N ILE A 23 -4.76 -8.69 11.68
CA ILE A 23 -4.34 -9.39 10.46
C ILE A 23 -5.53 -10.17 9.91
N LEU A 24 -6.05 -9.70 8.78
CA LEU A 24 -7.10 -10.38 8.04
C LEU A 24 -6.47 -11.10 6.85
N ARG A 25 -6.72 -12.40 6.73
CA ARG A 25 -6.12 -13.23 5.68
C ARG A 25 -7.15 -13.53 4.61
N ASN A 26 -6.71 -13.54 3.35
CA ASN A 26 -7.53 -13.93 2.20
C ASN A 26 -8.83 -13.12 2.04
N ILE A 27 -8.82 -11.86 2.47
CA ILE A 27 -9.99 -10.97 2.40
C ILE A 27 -10.17 -10.32 1.02
N ILE A 28 -9.10 -10.17 0.25
CA ILE A 28 -9.14 -9.65 -1.12
C ILE A 28 -8.92 -10.83 -2.06
N ASP A 29 -9.74 -10.90 -3.10
CA ASP A 29 -9.59 -11.86 -4.19
C ASP A 29 -8.16 -11.78 -4.76
N PRO A 30 -7.39 -12.88 -4.78
CA PRO A 30 -6.05 -12.90 -5.35
C PRO A 30 -6.00 -12.40 -6.79
N ASP A 31 -7.00 -12.70 -7.62
CA ASP A 31 -7.01 -12.25 -9.01
C ASP A 31 -7.17 -10.73 -9.10
N TYR A 32 -7.92 -10.14 -8.16
CA TYR A 32 -8.04 -8.70 -8.03
C TYR A 32 -6.72 -8.04 -7.60
N VAL A 33 -5.99 -8.67 -6.67
CA VAL A 33 -4.63 -8.22 -6.30
C VAL A 33 -3.68 -8.30 -7.49
N LEU A 34 -3.70 -9.41 -8.23
CA LEU A 34 -2.83 -9.63 -9.39
C LEU A 34 -3.15 -8.67 -10.54
N SER A 35 -4.40 -8.19 -10.66
CA SER A 35 -4.77 -7.17 -11.65
C SER A 35 -3.97 -5.86 -11.54
N MET A 36 -3.33 -5.59 -10.40
CA MET A 36 -2.53 -4.40 -10.16
C MET A 36 -1.09 -4.49 -10.68
N GLU A 37 -0.63 -5.64 -11.18
CA GLU A 37 0.74 -5.82 -11.69
C GLU A 37 1.11 -4.78 -12.76
N ASP A 38 0.27 -4.61 -13.79
CA ASP A 38 0.50 -3.66 -14.88
C ASP A 38 0.42 -2.18 -14.42
N PRO A 39 -0.62 -1.75 -13.66
CA PRO A 39 -0.64 -0.43 -13.03
C PRO A 39 0.60 -0.10 -12.21
N ILE A 40 1.05 -1.03 -11.36
CA ILE A 40 2.24 -0.85 -10.51
C ILE A 40 3.50 -0.73 -11.38
N SER A 41 3.65 -1.62 -12.36
CA SER A 41 4.80 -1.62 -13.26
C SER A 41 4.95 -0.30 -14.03
N ARG A 42 3.84 0.33 -14.45
CA ARG A 42 3.88 1.66 -15.09
C ARG A 42 4.37 2.73 -14.12
N VAL A 43 3.79 2.81 -12.93
CA VAL A 43 4.15 3.81 -11.92
C VAL A 43 5.62 3.68 -11.49
N MET A 44 6.12 2.46 -11.33
CA MET A 44 7.52 2.20 -10.97
C MET A 44 8.53 2.73 -12.00
N ASN A 45 8.10 2.92 -13.25
CA ASN A 45 8.94 3.45 -14.32
C ASN A 45 8.76 4.97 -14.53
N GLU A 46 7.63 5.55 -14.11
CA GLU A 46 7.21 6.88 -14.55
C GLU A 46 7.07 7.89 -13.39
N ASP A 47 6.43 7.51 -12.28
CA ASP A 47 5.90 8.45 -11.28
C ASP A 47 6.24 8.10 -9.81
N ALA A 48 7.08 7.09 -9.58
CA ALA A 48 7.47 6.74 -8.22
C ALA A 48 8.45 7.75 -7.61
N THR A 49 8.27 8.08 -6.33
CA THR A 49 9.20 8.94 -5.59
C THR A 49 10.48 8.15 -5.31
N ASP A 50 11.62 8.61 -5.84
CA ASP A 50 12.92 7.98 -5.58
C ASP A 50 13.50 8.46 -4.25
N LEU A 51 13.48 7.57 -3.26
CA LEU A 51 13.99 7.78 -1.91
C LEU A 51 15.32 7.06 -1.68
N SER A 52 15.99 6.61 -2.74
CA SER A 52 17.25 5.87 -2.62
C SER A 52 18.35 6.65 -1.90
N GLU A 53 18.32 7.98 -1.97
CA GLU A 53 19.27 8.87 -1.29
C GLU A 53 18.83 9.29 0.12
N LEU A 54 17.59 8.99 0.53
CA LEU A 54 17.03 9.45 1.80
C LEU A 54 17.86 8.97 3.00
N GLY A 55 18.34 7.73 2.97
CA GLY A 55 19.19 7.18 4.03
C GLY A 55 20.44 8.02 4.25
N SER A 56 21.15 8.36 3.17
CA SER A 56 22.37 9.17 3.21
C SER A 56 22.11 10.59 3.74
N LEU A 57 20.90 11.13 3.54
CA LEU A 57 20.51 12.44 4.06
C LEU A 57 20.17 12.41 5.56
N ILE A 58 19.54 11.35 6.05
CA ILE A 58 19.09 11.25 7.45
C ILE A 58 20.20 10.71 8.36
N THR A 59 20.95 9.72 7.90
CA THR A 59 21.95 9.00 8.69
C THR A 59 23.22 8.70 7.91
N PRO A 60 23.98 9.71 7.45
CA PRO A 60 25.12 9.51 6.56
C PRO A 60 26.19 8.54 7.11
N GLU A 61 26.42 8.56 8.43
CA GLU A 61 27.43 7.74 9.12
C GLU A 61 27.04 6.25 9.24
N THR A 62 25.75 5.92 9.20
CA THR A 62 25.24 4.55 9.42
C THR A 62 24.50 3.98 8.22
N THR A 63 24.40 4.74 7.13
CA THR A 63 23.72 4.28 5.91
C THR A 63 24.57 3.20 5.24
N LEU A 64 23.99 2.01 5.14
CA LEU A 64 24.57 0.91 4.39
C LEU A 64 24.45 1.24 2.89
N THR A 65 25.54 1.78 2.34
CA THR A 65 25.68 2.00 0.90
C THR A 65 26.49 0.85 0.31
N ASP A 66 25.95 0.24 -0.74
CA ASP A 66 26.73 -0.72 -1.53
C ASP A 66 27.80 0.06 -2.31
N LYS A 67 29.07 -0.12 -1.95
CA LYS A 67 30.21 0.58 -2.58
C LYS A 67 30.51 0.09 -4.01
N GLY A 68 29.93 -1.04 -4.43
CA GLY A 68 30.07 -1.59 -5.79
C GLY A 68 29.12 -0.95 -6.81
N ILE A 69 28.31 -0.01 -6.36
CA ILE A 69 27.22 0.60 -7.10
C ILE A 69 27.60 2.05 -7.45
N SER A 70 27.89 2.31 -8.73
CA SER A 70 28.29 3.62 -9.26
C SER A 70 27.14 4.32 -9.99
N ALA A 71 27.15 5.66 -10.00
CA ALA A 71 26.27 6.49 -10.82
C ALA A 71 26.26 5.99 -12.29
N GLY A 72 25.06 5.74 -12.83
CA GLY A 72 24.85 5.21 -14.18
C GLY A 72 24.45 3.74 -14.27
N LYS A 73 24.43 2.97 -13.17
CA LYS A 73 23.82 1.64 -13.13
C LYS A 73 22.45 1.70 -12.44
N LYS A 74 21.42 1.05 -13.02
CA LYS A 74 20.12 0.80 -12.36
C LYS A 74 20.30 -0.23 -11.25
N VAL A 75 20.75 0.25 -10.12
CA VAL A 75 21.02 -0.45 -8.87
C VAL A 75 19.89 -0.22 -7.88
N GLY A 76 19.74 -1.11 -6.89
CA GLY A 76 18.59 -1.16 -5.97
C GLY A 76 18.02 0.21 -5.61
N ARG A 77 16.85 0.53 -6.18
CA ARG A 77 16.15 1.79 -5.94
C ARG A 77 15.16 1.59 -4.81
N PHE A 78 15.11 2.54 -3.88
CA PHE A 78 14.02 2.64 -2.91
C PHE A 78 12.96 3.57 -3.48
N LEU A 79 11.94 2.98 -4.10
CA LEU A 79 10.85 3.71 -4.72
C LEU A 79 9.63 3.66 -3.81
N ALA A 80 9.10 4.83 -3.46
CA ALA A 80 7.85 4.95 -2.73
C ALA A 80 6.76 5.44 -3.66
N GLY A 81 5.60 4.77 -3.59
CA GLY A 81 4.41 5.26 -4.25
C GLY A 81 3.62 6.19 -3.33
N THR A 82 3.30 7.40 -3.80
CA THR A 82 2.58 8.42 -3.01
C THR A 82 1.33 8.84 -3.77
N ASP A 83 0.16 8.72 -3.14
CA ASP A 83 -1.14 9.24 -3.61
C ASP A 83 -1.49 8.90 -5.07
N HIS A 84 -1.04 7.74 -5.58
CA HIS A 84 -1.26 7.38 -6.99
C HIS A 84 -2.73 7.28 -7.36
N TRP A 85 -3.63 7.04 -6.41
CA TRP A 85 -5.07 7.06 -6.66
C TRP A 85 -5.57 8.41 -7.19
N VAL A 86 -4.91 9.54 -6.86
CA VAL A 86 -5.37 10.89 -7.24
C VAL A 86 -5.37 11.05 -8.77
N ASN A 87 -4.35 10.52 -9.44
CA ASN A 87 -4.15 10.69 -10.88
C ASN A 87 -4.26 9.37 -11.66
N ASN A 88 -4.41 8.22 -10.99
CA ASN A 88 -4.47 6.92 -11.63
C ASN A 88 -5.73 6.14 -11.24
N LYS A 89 -6.67 6.08 -12.18
CA LYS A 89 -7.97 5.42 -12.01
C LYS A 89 -7.88 3.94 -11.66
N ASN A 90 -6.80 3.23 -12.01
CA ASN A 90 -6.62 1.83 -11.62
C ASN A 90 -6.39 1.72 -10.10
N PHE A 91 -5.60 2.62 -9.52
CA PHE A 91 -5.35 2.67 -8.08
C PHE A 91 -6.59 3.14 -7.32
N GLU A 92 -7.30 4.15 -7.83
CA GLU A 92 -8.58 4.59 -7.29
C GLU A 92 -9.60 3.44 -7.29
N THR A 93 -9.74 2.76 -8.43
CA THR A 93 -10.67 1.63 -8.58
C THR A 93 -10.31 0.51 -7.61
N PHE A 94 -9.03 0.16 -7.48
CA PHE A 94 -8.57 -0.85 -6.52
C PHE A 94 -8.90 -0.49 -5.07
N ALA A 95 -8.66 0.76 -4.68
CA ALA A 95 -8.95 1.24 -3.33
C ALA A 95 -10.47 1.25 -3.05
N CYS A 96 -11.28 1.71 -3.99
CA CYS A 96 -12.72 1.93 -3.79
C CYS A 96 -13.59 0.70 -4.05
N ASN A 97 -13.17 -0.22 -4.92
CA ASN A 97 -13.97 -1.39 -5.32
C ASN A 97 -13.44 -2.71 -4.73
N SER A 98 -12.62 -2.64 -3.68
CA SER A 98 -12.25 -3.78 -2.85
C SER A 98 -13.14 -3.87 -1.61
N VAL A 99 -12.88 -4.86 -0.75
CA VAL A 99 -13.48 -4.98 0.59
C VAL A 99 -12.93 -3.94 1.58
N ILE A 100 -11.84 -3.22 1.24
CA ILE A 100 -11.14 -2.30 2.16
C ILE A 100 -12.05 -1.19 2.71
N PRO A 101 -12.86 -0.46 1.90
CA PRO A 101 -13.70 0.62 2.41
C PRO A 101 -14.72 0.14 3.44
N GLU A 102 -15.24 -1.08 3.27
CA GLU A 102 -16.21 -1.66 4.16
C GLU A 102 -15.59 -2.11 5.49
N LEU A 103 -14.42 -2.75 5.45
CA LEU A 103 -13.66 -3.11 6.66
C LEU A 103 -13.36 -1.87 7.51
N TRP A 104 -13.00 -0.76 6.86
CA TRP A 104 -12.79 0.51 7.54
C TRP A 104 -14.07 1.03 8.19
N HIS A 105 -15.17 1.04 7.44
CA HIS A 105 -16.47 1.51 7.96
C HIS A 105 -16.90 0.74 9.21
N ARG A 106 -16.75 -0.59 9.20
CA ARG A 106 -17.10 -1.46 10.34
C ARG A 106 -16.19 -1.24 11.55
N SER A 107 -14.88 -1.05 11.32
CA SER A 107 -13.90 -0.89 12.40
C SER A 107 -14.02 0.47 13.10
N PHE A 108 -14.32 1.54 12.36
CA PHE A 108 -14.33 2.90 12.89
C PHE A 108 -15.72 3.50 13.10
N LYS A 109 -16.79 2.88 12.57
CA LYS A 109 -18.16 3.44 12.58
C LYS A 109 -18.24 4.88 12.04
N VAL A 110 -17.30 5.25 11.16
CA VAL A 110 -17.26 6.55 10.46
C VAL A 110 -17.41 6.34 8.97
N ASN A 111 -17.93 7.34 8.27
CA ASN A 111 -17.91 7.36 6.81
C ASN A 111 -16.47 7.64 6.36
N LEU A 112 -15.85 6.70 5.63
CA LEU A 112 -14.59 6.97 4.95
C LEU A 112 -14.89 7.97 3.82
N VAL A 113 -14.26 9.14 3.87
CA VAL A 113 -14.22 10.06 2.74
C VAL A 113 -12.95 9.73 1.98
N ALA A 114 -13.08 9.06 0.83
CA ALA A 114 -12.02 9.09 -0.17
C ALA A 114 -11.98 10.52 -0.72
N LEU A 115 -10.94 11.27 -0.38
CA LEU A 115 -10.67 12.61 -0.93
C LEU A 115 -9.90 12.49 -2.25
#